data_AF-A0A2L0PTS5-F1
#
_entry.id   AF-A0A2L0PTS5-F1
#
_cell.length_a   1.000
_cell.length_b   1.000
_cell.length_c   1.000
_cell.angle_alpha   90.00
_cell.angle_beta   90.00
_cell.angle_gamma   90.00
#
_symmetry.space_group_name_H-M   'P 1'
#
loop_
_entity.id
_entity.type
_entity.pdbx_description
1 polymer ?
#
loop_
_entity_poly.entity_id
_entity_poly.type
_entity_poly.pdbx_seq_one_letter_code
_entity_poly.pdbx_strand_id
1 'polypeptide(L)'
;MSIPSPLDPLQAVTHANPYPYYAALARDRPLYHDARLGLWVASGPRAILALMRHPAARVRPVAEPVPRGIAAGPAGQLFGRFLRMNDGPPQVLLKPLLSEFLARQARQARDPAWPRLDAGQDPKRTPEAAAIDRFLSAAPVLAQACFIGLPDALAADCARDIGDFLAALPPAAPGVRIAAGHAAAERLAARLRAHLDDPAAAPTLRELRRQGIDAGLEPALLAANLAGLLFQSCDAGAGLLGNALLRAGRHGAAAGLTAAQALALVDATLREDPPIHNTRRFLAEAIDLDGQRLEAGATVLLVLAAAAMAQPDAHWTFGALGHACPGRDLARRHAAGALVHLLRAGVDGRALAARSRYRPLPNARIPQFDFTEEPTP
;
A
#
# COMPACT_ATOMS: atom_id res chain seq x y z
N MET A 1 18.54 27.64 6.25
CA MET A 1 17.53 28.16 5.32
C MET A 1 16.22 27.41 5.58
N SER A 2 15.08 28.09 5.64
CA SER A 2 13.78 27.43 5.81
C SER A 2 13.46 26.61 4.56
N ILE A 3 13.07 25.34 4.72
CA ILE A 3 12.61 24.52 3.59
C ILE A 3 11.26 25.10 3.13
N PRO A 4 11.08 25.47 1.86
CA PRO A 4 9.82 26.04 1.38
C PRO A 4 8.67 25.05 1.58
N SER A 5 7.45 25.55 1.81
CA SER A 5 6.28 24.67 1.94
C SER A 5 5.94 23.99 0.61
N PRO A 6 5.35 22.79 0.61
CA PRO A 6 4.83 22.15 -0.59
C PRO A 6 3.87 23.06 -1.36
N LEU A 7 3.94 23.02 -2.69
CA LEU A 7 3.05 23.80 -3.56
C LEU A 7 1.61 23.27 -3.56
N ASP A 8 1.45 21.96 -3.41
CA ASP A 8 0.16 21.26 -3.43
C ASP A 8 0.23 19.92 -2.67
N PRO A 9 -0.92 19.27 -2.40
CA PRO A 9 -0.94 18.03 -1.61
C PRO A 9 -0.30 16.81 -2.30
N LEU A 10 -0.09 16.80 -3.62
CA LEU A 10 0.57 15.71 -4.32
C LEU A 10 2.10 15.85 -4.21
N GLN A 11 2.63 17.07 -4.33
CA GLN A 11 4.05 17.35 -4.08
C GLN A 11 4.42 17.19 -2.60
N ALA A 12 3.48 17.43 -1.69
CA ALA A 12 3.66 17.18 -0.27
C ALA A 12 3.96 15.70 0.06
N VAL A 13 3.72 14.76 -0.86
CA VAL A 13 4.01 13.33 -0.63
C VAL A 13 5.52 13.04 -0.60
N THR A 14 6.32 13.77 -1.40
CA THR A 14 7.77 13.59 -1.50
C THR A 14 8.58 14.70 -0.82
N HIS A 15 7.91 15.77 -0.38
CA HIS A 15 8.54 16.87 0.36
C HIS A 15 9.29 16.38 1.62
N ALA A 16 10.41 17.01 1.99
CA ALA A 16 11.23 16.58 3.13
C ALA A 16 10.48 16.61 4.48
N ASN A 17 9.61 17.61 4.68
CA ASN A 17 8.78 17.75 5.88
C ASN A 17 7.39 18.31 5.55
N PRO A 18 6.40 17.46 5.18
CA PRO A 18 5.09 17.93 4.74
C PRO A 18 4.07 18.14 5.88
N TYR A 19 4.40 17.76 7.11
CA TYR A 19 3.45 17.74 8.23
C TYR A 19 2.91 19.11 8.65
N PRO A 20 3.73 20.19 8.70
CA PRO A 20 3.21 21.53 8.95
C PRO A 20 2.20 21.98 7.88
N TYR A 21 2.47 21.64 6.62
CA TYR A 21 1.55 21.90 5.51
C TYR A 21 0.23 21.14 5.67
N TYR A 22 0.29 19.85 6.02
CA TYR A 22 -0.90 19.05 6.28
C TYR A 22 -1.74 19.55 7.46
N ALA A 23 -1.10 19.98 8.55
CA ALA A 23 -1.79 20.55 9.70
C ALA A 23 -2.52 21.86 9.33
N ALA A 24 -1.87 22.75 8.57
CA ALA A 24 -2.51 23.95 8.05
C ALA A 24 -3.67 23.62 7.09
N LEU A 25 -3.47 22.64 6.20
CA LEU A 25 -4.49 22.23 5.24
C LEU A 25 -5.76 21.70 5.93
N ALA A 26 -5.62 20.86 6.97
CA ALA A 26 -6.74 20.30 7.71
C ALA A 26 -7.51 21.38 8.51
N ARG A 27 -6.80 22.37 9.05
CA ARG A 27 -7.38 23.46 9.85
C ARG A 27 -8.08 24.51 8.99
N ASP A 28 -7.42 24.98 7.94
CA ASP A 28 -7.82 26.20 7.23
C ASP A 28 -8.62 25.92 5.95
N ARG A 29 -8.42 24.73 5.33
CA ARG A 29 -9.01 24.39 4.03
C ARG A 29 -9.52 22.94 4.01
N PRO A 30 -10.50 22.58 4.86
CA PRO A 30 -10.95 21.19 5.03
C PRO A 30 -11.57 20.57 3.76
N LEU A 31 -12.12 21.40 2.87
CA LEU A 31 -12.62 21.04 1.54
C LEU A 31 -12.50 22.24 0.60
N TYR A 32 -11.82 22.09 -0.54
CA TYR A 32 -11.67 23.15 -1.55
C TYR A 32 -11.42 22.60 -2.95
N HIS A 33 -11.65 23.41 -3.99
CA HIS A 33 -11.20 23.12 -5.35
C HIS A 33 -9.80 23.68 -5.60
N ASP A 34 -8.87 22.82 -6.00
CA ASP A 34 -7.52 23.21 -6.43
C ASP A 34 -7.50 23.38 -7.95
N ALA A 35 -7.49 24.63 -8.41
CA ALA A 35 -7.52 24.94 -9.84
C ALA A 35 -6.26 24.50 -10.60
N ARG A 36 -5.09 24.41 -9.93
CA ARG A 36 -3.84 23.98 -10.58
C ARG A 36 -3.84 22.48 -10.82
N LEU A 37 -4.38 21.72 -9.87
CA LEU A 37 -4.52 20.28 -9.99
C LEU A 37 -5.76 19.86 -10.79
N GLY A 38 -6.76 20.73 -10.90
CA GLY A 38 -8.07 20.37 -11.45
C GLY A 38 -8.80 19.34 -10.57
N LEU A 39 -8.56 19.38 -9.25
CA LEU A 39 -9.08 18.41 -8.29
C LEU A 39 -9.81 19.12 -7.16
N TRP A 40 -10.84 18.46 -6.64
CA TRP A 40 -11.29 18.76 -5.29
C TRP A 40 -10.33 18.14 -4.28
N VAL A 41 -10.08 18.81 -3.17
CA VAL A 41 -9.20 18.35 -2.10
C VAL A 41 -9.99 18.37 -0.80
N ALA A 42 -10.13 17.21 -0.17
CA ALA A 42 -10.66 17.05 1.17
C ALA A 42 -9.52 16.68 2.13
N SER A 43 -9.27 17.52 3.12
CA SER A 43 -8.20 17.37 4.12
C SER A 43 -8.74 17.24 5.54
N GLY A 44 -9.96 17.73 5.79
CA GLY A 44 -10.60 17.67 7.09
C GLY A 44 -11.24 16.30 7.36
N PRO A 45 -11.13 15.76 8.59
CA PRO A 45 -11.76 14.49 9.00
C PRO A 45 -13.24 14.36 8.62
N ARG A 46 -14.04 15.42 8.84
CA ARG A 46 -15.49 15.43 8.56
C ARG A 46 -15.79 15.29 7.07
N ALA A 47 -15.14 16.10 6.23
CA ALA A 47 -15.33 16.08 4.79
C ALA A 47 -14.90 14.73 4.19
N ILE A 48 -13.76 14.19 4.64
CA ILE A 48 -13.26 12.88 4.22
C ILE A 48 -14.26 11.76 4.57
N LEU A 49 -14.80 11.74 5.80
CA LEU A 49 -15.80 10.73 6.18
C LEU A 49 -17.10 10.86 5.38
N ALA A 50 -17.56 12.09 5.13
CA ALA A 50 -18.74 12.31 4.31
C ALA A 50 -18.55 11.76 2.89
N LEU A 51 -17.40 12.05 2.26
CA LEU A 51 -17.03 11.50 0.95
C LEU A 51 -16.87 9.99 0.96
N MET A 52 -16.29 9.40 2.01
CA MET A 52 -16.16 7.94 2.12
C MET A 52 -17.50 7.22 2.32
N ARG A 53 -18.52 7.90 2.86
CA ARG A 53 -19.89 7.37 3.02
C ARG A 53 -20.75 7.55 1.78
N HIS A 54 -20.47 8.58 0.97
CA HIS A 54 -21.37 8.98 -0.10
C HIS A 54 -21.37 7.97 -1.26
N PRO A 55 -22.52 7.40 -1.67
CA PRO A 55 -22.57 6.37 -2.71
C PRO A 55 -22.09 6.85 -4.09
N ALA A 56 -22.26 8.14 -4.40
CA ALA A 56 -21.73 8.72 -5.64
C ALA A 56 -20.20 8.86 -5.65
N ALA A 57 -19.53 8.85 -4.49
CA ALA A 57 -18.08 8.97 -4.40
C ALA A 57 -17.44 7.59 -4.48
N ARG A 58 -17.17 7.15 -5.72
CA ARG A 58 -16.66 5.80 -6.02
C ARG A 58 -15.15 5.70 -5.90
N VAL A 59 -14.62 4.49 -5.73
CA VAL A 59 -13.16 4.25 -5.62
C VAL A 59 -12.44 4.12 -6.97
N ARG A 60 -13.18 4.14 -8.09
CA ARG A 60 -12.63 4.13 -9.45
C ARG A 60 -13.23 5.21 -10.35
N PRO A 61 -12.46 5.73 -11.32
CA PRO A 61 -13.01 6.64 -12.33
C PRO A 61 -14.15 5.96 -13.08
N VAL A 62 -15.26 6.69 -13.28
CA VAL A 62 -16.42 6.16 -14.03
C VAL A 62 -16.03 5.88 -15.50
N ALA A 63 -15.26 6.78 -16.11
CA ALA A 63 -14.82 6.66 -17.50
C ALA A 63 -13.63 5.70 -17.70
N GLU A 64 -12.96 5.29 -16.62
CA GLU A 64 -11.78 4.40 -16.67
C GLU A 64 -11.75 3.50 -15.43
N PRO A 65 -12.67 2.52 -15.33
CA PRO A 65 -12.73 1.60 -14.20
C PRO A 65 -11.56 0.59 -14.18
N VAL A 66 -10.81 0.48 -15.25
CA VAL A 66 -9.56 -0.29 -15.32
C VAL A 66 -8.57 0.54 -16.13
N PRO A 67 -7.29 0.64 -15.74
CA PRO A 67 -6.31 1.42 -16.49
C PRO A 67 -6.28 0.99 -17.96
N ARG A 68 -6.41 1.95 -18.88
CA ARG A 68 -6.57 1.70 -20.33
C ARG A 68 -5.50 0.74 -20.89
N GLY A 69 -4.25 0.91 -20.45
CA GLY A 69 -3.12 0.11 -20.91
C GLY A 69 -3.25 -1.39 -20.63
N ILE A 70 -4.01 -1.79 -19.60
CA ILE A 70 -4.20 -3.20 -19.24
C ILE A 70 -5.64 -3.70 -19.43
N ALA A 71 -6.57 -2.82 -19.81
CA ALA A 71 -8.01 -3.08 -19.79
C ALA A 71 -8.43 -4.28 -20.65
N ALA A 72 -7.75 -4.50 -21.77
CA ALA A 72 -8.07 -5.57 -22.73
C ALA A 72 -7.52 -6.96 -22.36
N GLY A 73 -6.71 -7.08 -21.31
CA GLY A 73 -5.98 -8.31 -21.01
C GLY A 73 -6.20 -8.88 -19.60
N PRO A 74 -5.52 -9.99 -19.26
CA PRO A 74 -5.63 -10.66 -17.97
C PRO A 74 -5.38 -9.75 -16.77
N ALA A 75 -4.44 -8.80 -16.90
CA ALA A 75 -4.16 -7.85 -15.83
C ALA A 75 -5.35 -6.94 -15.54
N GLY A 76 -6.07 -6.49 -16.58
CA GLY A 76 -7.29 -5.71 -16.43
C GLY A 76 -8.42 -6.49 -15.77
N GLN A 77 -8.58 -7.77 -16.13
CA GLN A 77 -9.57 -8.66 -15.50
C GLN A 77 -9.27 -8.88 -14.01
N LEU A 78 -8.00 -9.11 -13.65
CA LEU A 78 -7.59 -9.29 -12.27
C LEU A 78 -7.76 -8.00 -11.47
N PHE A 79 -7.26 -6.87 -11.99
CA PHE A 79 -7.42 -5.54 -11.38
C PHE A 79 -8.90 -5.22 -11.11
N GLY A 80 -9.76 -5.46 -12.10
CA GLY A 80 -11.19 -5.19 -12.01
C GLY A 80 -11.92 -5.98 -10.91
N ARG A 81 -11.33 -7.06 -10.40
CA ARG A 81 -11.88 -7.91 -9.33
C ARG A 81 -11.38 -7.55 -7.93
N PHE A 82 -10.36 -6.70 -7.79
CA PHE A 82 -9.81 -6.36 -6.48
C PHE A 82 -10.82 -5.60 -5.63
N LEU A 83 -11.13 -6.14 -4.45
CA LEU A 83 -12.09 -5.64 -3.46
C LEU A 83 -11.85 -4.18 -3.12
N ARG A 84 -10.59 -3.82 -2.89
CA ARG A 84 -10.15 -2.46 -2.52
C ARG A 84 -10.42 -1.41 -3.58
N MET A 85 -10.63 -1.86 -4.81
CA MET A 85 -10.89 -1.03 -6.00
C MET A 85 -12.34 -1.19 -6.47
N ASN A 86 -13.22 -1.75 -5.66
CA ASN A 86 -14.62 -1.91 -6.01
C ASN A 86 -15.53 -1.35 -4.91
N ASP A 87 -16.76 -1.03 -5.29
CA ASP A 87 -17.84 -0.63 -4.39
C ASP A 87 -19.04 -1.55 -4.65
N GLY A 88 -20.03 -1.53 -3.75
CA GLY A 88 -21.32 -2.21 -3.96
C GLY A 88 -21.41 -3.63 -3.38
N PRO A 89 -22.47 -4.39 -3.73
CA PRO A 89 -22.83 -5.62 -3.03
C PRO A 89 -21.72 -6.69 -2.98
N PRO A 90 -20.97 -7.00 -4.07
CA PRO A 90 -19.89 -7.97 -4.01
C PRO A 90 -18.79 -7.56 -3.00
N GLN A 91 -18.53 -6.25 -2.88
CA GLN A 91 -17.55 -5.72 -1.93
C GLN A 91 -18.02 -5.90 -0.49
N VAL A 92 -19.30 -5.61 -0.22
CA VAL A 92 -19.90 -5.74 1.11
C VAL A 92 -19.92 -7.20 1.57
N LEU A 93 -20.13 -8.15 0.65
CA LEU A 93 -20.12 -9.58 0.95
C LEU A 93 -18.70 -10.14 1.17
N LEU A 94 -17.75 -9.77 0.30
CA LEU A 94 -16.41 -10.34 0.33
C LEU A 94 -15.53 -9.78 1.46
N LYS A 95 -15.73 -8.51 1.84
CA LYS A 95 -14.87 -7.86 2.84
C LYS A 95 -14.90 -8.53 4.22
N PRO A 96 -16.07 -8.90 4.80
CA PRO A 96 -16.12 -9.62 6.07
C PRO A 96 -15.38 -10.96 6.01
N LEU A 97 -15.55 -11.74 4.93
CA LEU A 97 -14.91 -13.04 4.76
C LEU A 97 -13.38 -12.95 4.77
N LEU A 98 -12.80 -12.00 4.00
CA LEU A 98 -11.36 -11.79 4.02
C LEU A 98 -10.87 -11.24 5.37
N SER A 99 -11.64 -10.37 6.02
CA SER A 99 -11.26 -9.83 7.34
C SER A 99 -11.24 -10.93 8.40
N GLU A 100 -12.23 -11.82 8.40
CA GLU A 100 -12.28 -12.98 9.28
C GLU A 100 -11.15 -13.97 8.98
N PHE A 101 -10.90 -14.26 7.69
CA PHE A 101 -9.77 -15.09 7.28
C PHE A 101 -8.44 -14.54 7.82
N LEU A 102 -8.16 -13.26 7.62
CA LEU A 102 -6.94 -12.61 8.12
C LEU A 102 -6.85 -12.69 9.66
N ALA A 103 -7.96 -12.46 10.37
CA ALA A 103 -7.98 -12.53 11.83
C ALA A 103 -7.69 -13.94 12.36
N ARG A 104 -8.26 -14.97 11.74
CA ARG A 104 -8.02 -16.38 12.11
C ARG A 104 -6.61 -16.85 11.71
N GLN A 105 -6.14 -16.41 10.55
CA GLN A 105 -4.81 -16.75 10.04
C GLN A 105 -3.70 -16.18 10.93
N ALA A 106 -3.91 -15.00 11.53
CA ALA A 106 -2.93 -14.38 12.42
C ALA A 106 -2.51 -15.22 13.64
N ARG A 107 -3.30 -16.23 14.04
CA ARG A 107 -3.00 -17.12 15.17
C ARG A 107 -2.06 -18.28 14.82
N GLN A 108 -1.84 -18.51 13.54
CA GLN A 108 -1.16 -19.68 12.98
C GLN A 108 -0.18 -19.32 11.86
N ALA A 109 -0.05 -18.03 11.57
CA ALA A 109 0.84 -17.53 10.55
C ALA A 109 2.31 -17.75 10.92
N ARG A 110 3.10 -18.02 9.90
CA ARG A 110 4.54 -18.22 9.98
C ARG A 110 5.24 -16.90 9.72
N ASP A 111 6.36 -16.66 10.38
CA ASP A 111 7.25 -15.58 9.95
C ASP A 111 7.84 -15.92 8.56
N PRO A 112 7.94 -14.95 7.64
CA PRO A 112 8.54 -15.19 6.34
C PRO A 112 10.05 -15.43 6.47
N ALA A 113 10.56 -16.37 5.67
CA ALA A 113 11.99 -16.48 5.44
C ALA A 113 12.46 -15.31 4.56
N TRP A 114 12.97 -14.26 5.19
CA TRP A 114 13.44 -13.08 4.48
C TRP A 114 14.62 -13.41 3.55
N PRO A 115 14.63 -12.91 2.30
CA PRO A 115 15.75 -13.13 1.39
C PRO A 115 17.01 -12.47 1.97
N ARG A 116 18.16 -13.11 1.70
CA ARG A 116 19.46 -12.53 2.03
C ARG A 116 19.66 -11.26 1.22
N LEU A 117 20.21 -10.25 1.87
CA LEU A 117 20.73 -9.07 1.19
C LEU A 117 22.16 -9.44 0.82
N ASP A 118 22.46 -9.61 -0.46
CA ASP A 118 23.81 -9.99 -0.90
C ASP A 118 24.82 -8.93 -0.46
N ALA A 119 25.57 -9.23 0.60
CA ALA A 119 26.74 -8.46 1.05
C ALA A 119 28.05 -9.08 0.55
N GLY A 120 27.98 -10.14 -0.28
CA GLY A 120 29.12 -11.00 -0.59
C GLY A 120 29.55 -11.86 0.60
N GLN A 121 30.75 -12.45 0.54
CA GLN A 121 31.31 -13.28 1.62
C GLN A 121 32.00 -12.46 2.72
N ASP A 122 32.12 -11.13 2.55
CA ASP A 122 32.79 -10.26 3.51
C ASP A 122 31.79 -9.84 4.62
N PRO A 123 31.97 -10.30 5.87
CA PRO A 123 31.10 -9.93 6.99
C PRO A 123 31.17 -8.45 7.37
N LYS A 124 32.11 -7.67 6.81
CA LYS A 124 32.22 -6.21 7.02
C LYS A 124 31.52 -5.39 5.95
N ARG A 125 31.08 -5.99 4.84
CA ARG A 125 30.43 -5.26 3.75
C ARG A 125 28.98 -5.00 4.09
N THR A 126 28.57 -3.73 3.99
CA THR A 126 27.17 -3.34 4.15
C THR A 126 26.38 -3.65 2.87
N PRO A 127 25.09 -4.02 2.98
CA PRO A 127 24.24 -4.20 1.80
C PRO A 127 24.17 -2.95 0.91
N GLU A 128 24.21 -3.16 -0.40
CA GLU A 128 24.11 -2.07 -1.38
C GLU A 128 22.71 -1.44 -1.38
N ALA A 129 22.64 -0.14 -1.66
CA ALA A 129 21.38 0.61 -1.75
C ALA A 129 20.36 -0.04 -2.70
N ALA A 130 20.83 -0.56 -3.84
CA ALA A 130 19.99 -1.25 -4.82
C ALA A 130 19.36 -2.54 -4.27
N ALA A 131 20.11 -3.29 -3.45
CA ALA A 131 19.61 -4.49 -2.79
C ALA A 131 18.54 -4.14 -1.74
N ILE A 132 18.73 -3.04 -1.01
CA ILE A 132 17.77 -2.54 -0.03
C ILE A 132 16.47 -2.08 -0.73
N ASP A 133 16.55 -1.33 -1.83
CA ASP A 133 15.36 -0.90 -2.58
C ASP A 133 14.57 -2.09 -3.16
N ARG A 134 15.27 -3.12 -3.66
CA ARG A 134 14.65 -4.39 -4.09
C ARG A 134 13.96 -5.10 -2.92
N PHE A 135 14.62 -5.14 -1.75
CA PHE A 135 14.05 -5.73 -0.55
C PHE A 135 12.81 -4.99 -0.07
N LEU A 136 12.85 -3.65 0.00
CA LEU A 136 11.69 -2.83 0.39
C LEU A 136 10.46 -3.13 -0.47
N SER A 137 10.67 -3.33 -1.77
CA SER A 137 9.60 -3.64 -2.72
C SER A 137 9.04 -5.06 -2.55
N ALA A 138 9.90 -6.05 -2.33
CA ALA A 138 9.51 -7.46 -2.27
C ALA A 138 9.00 -7.92 -0.89
N ALA A 139 9.57 -7.40 0.20
CA ALA A 139 9.33 -7.88 1.56
C ALA A 139 7.83 -7.83 1.98
N PRO A 140 7.06 -6.77 1.72
CA PRO A 140 5.64 -6.74 2.08
C PRO A 140 4.81 -7.80 1.36
N VAL A 141 5.15 -8.09 0.11
CA VAL A 141 4.44 -9.08 -0.72
C VAL A 141 4.80 -10.49 -0.26
N LEU A 142 6.08 -10.75 -0.04
CA LEU A 142 6.58 -12.02 0.50
C LEU A 142 5.93 -12.34 1.85
N ALA A 143 5.94 -11.38 2.77
CA ALA A 143 5.35 -11.55 4.09
C ALA A 143 3.84 -11.85 4.00
N GLN A 144 3.13 -11.13 3.14
CA GLN A 144 1.71 -11.39 2.90
C GLN A 144 1.45 -12.76 2.27
N ALA A 145 2.29 -13.20 1.34
CA ALA A 145 2.18 -14.50 0.69
C ALA A 145 2.43 -15.65 1.68
N CYS A 146 3.49 -15.58 2.47
CA CYS A 146 3.76 -16.52 3.56
C CYS A 146 2.61 -16.52 4.59
N PHE A 147 2.10 -15.34 4.94
CA PHE A 147 1.00 -15.18 5.88
C PHE A 147 -0.26 -15.91 5.42
N ILE A 148 -0.66 -15.80 4.13
CA ILE A 148 -1.83 -16.51 3.61
C ILE A 148 -1.59 -18.01 3.38
N GLY A 149 -0.42 -18.53 3.77
CA GLY A 149 -0.10 -19.96 3.80
C GLY A 149 0.64 -20.46 2.56
N LEU A 150 1.16 -19.59 1.69
CA LEU A 150 1.95 -20.06 0.54
C LEU A 150 3.34 -20.57 1.00
N PRO A 151 3.85 -21.65 0.39
CA PRO A 151 5.24 -22.07 0.52
C PRO A 151 6.21 -21.00 0.05
N ASP A 152 7.42 -21.00 0.60
CA ASP A 152 8.40 -19.92 0.43
C ASP A 152 8.77 -19.67 -1.05
N ALA A 153 8.93 -20.74 -1.84
CA ALA A 153 9.18 -20.63 -3.28
C ALA A 153 8.03 -19.92 -4.03
N LEU A 154 6.78 -20.30 -3.72
CA LEU A 154 5.61 -19.65 -4.33
C LEU A 154 5.43 -18.22 -3.84
N ALA A 155 5.77 -17.94 -2.59
CA ALA A 155 5.73 -16.59 -2.04
C ALA A 155 6.73 -15.66 -2.76
N ALA A 156 7.96 -16.14 -3.01
CA ALA A 156 8.96 -15.41 -3.76
C ALA A 156 8.53 -15.18 -5.22
N ASP A 157 7.92 -16.18 -5.85
CA ASP A 157 7.38 -16.05 -7.21
C ASP A 157 6.25 -15.02 -7.28
N CYS A 158 5.32 -15.03 -6.31
CA CYS A 158 4.25 -14.05 -6.25
C CYS A 158 4.79 -12.63 -6.07
N ALA A 159 5.86 -12.44 -5.28
CA ALA A 159 6.51 -11.15 -5.13
C ALA A 159 7.07 -10.62 -6.46
N ARG A 160 7.66 -11.48 -7.29
CA ARG A 160 8.13 -11.11 -8.64
C ARG A 160 6.97 -10.77 -9.56
N ASP A 161 5.94 -11.62 -9.59
CA ASP A 161 4.76 -11.40 -10.44
C ASP A 161 4.01 -10.11 -10.05
N ILE A 162 3.93 -9.76 -8.77
CA ILE A 162 3.35 -8.47 -8.33
C ILE A 162 4.20 -7.28 -8.82
N GLY A 163 5.52 -7.42 -8.84
CA GLY A 163 6.43 -6.41 -9.41
C GLY A 163 6.14 -6.16 -10.89
N ASP A 164 6.05 -7.23 -11.70
CA ASP A 164 5.71 -7.14 -13.13
C ASP A 164 4.31 -6.54 -13.35
N PHE A 165 3.33 -6.94 -12.52
CA PHE A 165 1.98 -6.42 -12.57
C PHE A 165 1.94 -4.90 -12.27
N LEU A 166 2.64 -4.44 -11.24
CA LEU A 166 2.75 -3.01 -10.90
C LEU A 166 3.42 -2.21 -12.00
N ALA A 167 4.45 -2.77 -12.66
CA ALA A 167 5.17 -2.12 -13.74
C ALA A 167 4.32 -1.87 -15.00
N ALA A 168 3.18 -2.58 -15.13
CA ALA A 168 2.21 -2.41 -16.21
C ALA A 168 1.10 -1.37 -15.95
N LEU A 169 0.92 -0.92 -14.70
CA LEU A 169 -0.17 0.00 -14.32
C LEU A 169 0.00 1.46 -14.77
N PRO A 170 1.22 2.05 -14.86
CA PRO A 170 1.36 3.43 -15.28
C PRO A 170 0.71 3.69 -16.65
N PRO A 171 0.03 4.83 -16.87
CA PRO A 171 -0.68 5.12 -18.12
C PRO A 171 0.20 5.03 -19.39
N ALA A 172 1.50 5.32 -19.25
CA ALA A 172 2.48 5.28 -20.33
C ALA A 172 3.44 4.08 -20.22
N ALA A 173 3.01 2.97 -19.61
CA ALA A 173 3.84 1.76 -19.53
C ALA A 173 4.18 1.22 -20.93
N PRO A 174 5.46 0.91 -21.24
CA PRO A 174 5.84 0.29 -22.50
C PRO A 174 5.15 -1.07 -22.72
N GLY A 175 4.88 -1.41 -23.98
CA GLY A 175 4.19 -2.66 -24.35
C GLY A 175 4.81 -3.93 -23.76
N VAL A 176 6.14 -4.00 -23.64
CA VAL A 176 6.83 -5.12 -22.98
C VAL A 176 6.46 -5.26 -21.50
N ARG A 177 6.26 -4.15 -20.78
CA ARG A 177 5.83 -4.17 -19.37
C ARG A 177 4.36 -4.56 -19.27
N ILE A 178 3.53 -4.09 -20.19
CA ILE A 178 2.11 -4.49 -20.27
C ILE A 178 1.99 -6.00 -20.50
N ALA A 179 2.74 -6.56 -21.45
CA ALA A 179 2.77 -7.99 -21.74
C ALA A 179 3.27 -8.81 -20.52
N ALA A 180 4.35 -8.36 -19.86
CA ALA A 180 4.83 -8.99 -18.63
C ALA A 180 3.77 -8.95 -17.51
N GLY A 181 3.09 -7.81 -17.33
CA GLY A 181 2.01 -7.67 -16.36
C GLY A 181 0.79 -8.55 -16.65
N HIS A 182 0.45 -8.78 -17.91
CA HIS A 182 -0.57 -9.75 -18.31
C HIS A 182 -0.18 -11.18 -17.93
N ALA A 183 1.03 -11.60 -18.30
CA ALA A 183 1.52 -12.94 -17.96
C ALA A 183 1.62 -13.13 -16.43
N ALA A 184 2.03 -12.10 -15.70
CA ALA A 184 2.07 -12.12 -14.24
C ALA A 184 0.66 -12.24 -13.63
N ALA A 185 -0.32 -11.52 -14.16
CA ALA A 185 -1.71 -11.62 -13.70
C ALA A 185 -2.30 -13.02 -13.87
N GLU A 186 -2.01 -13.68 -15.00
CA GLU A 186 -2.43 -15.07 -15.25
C GLU A 186 -1.79 -16.03 -14.24
N ARG A 187 -0.47 -15.93 -14.03
CA ARG A 187 0.24 -16.75 -13.05
C ARG A 187 -0.28 -16.53 -11.64
N LEU A 188 -0.50 -15.28 -11.23
CA LEU A 188 -1.09 -14.97 -9.92
C LEU A 188 -2.47 -15.59 -9.78
N ALA A 189 -3.37 -15.35 -10.74
CA ALA A 189 -4.72 -15.90 -10.69
C ALA A 189 -4.71 -17.43 -10.61
N ALA A 190 -3.87 -18.10 -11.40
CA ALA A 190 -3.73 -19.55 -11.40
C ALA A 190 -3.16 -20.09 -10.08
N ARG A 191 -2.08 -19.50 -9.55
CA ARG A 191 -1.47 -19.91 -8.27
C ARG A 191 -2.44 -19.75 -7.11
N LEU A 192 -3.14 -18.62 -7.02
CA LEU A 192 -4.06 -18.35 -5.92
C LEU A 192 -5.35 -19.16 -6.04
N ARG A 193 -5.77 -19.51 -7.27
CA ARG A 193 -6.83 -20.50 -7.52
C ARG A 193 -6.40 -21.88 -7.01
N ALA A 194 -5.23 -22.35 -7.41
CA ALA A 194 -4.71 -23.66 -6.99
C ALA A 194 -4.55 -23.74 -5.46
N HIS A 195 -4.04 -22.68 -4.83
CA HIS A 195 -3.92 -22.59 -3.37
C HIS A 195 -5.29 -22.66 -2.68
N LEU A 196 -6.28 -21.96 -3.21
CA LEU A 196 -7.63 -21.94 -2.64
C LEU A 196 -8.35 -23.29 -2.74
N ASP A 197 -8.08 -24.06 -3.81
CA ASP A 197 -8.72 -25.35 -4.07
C ASP A 197 -7.88 -26.55 -3.61
N ASP A 198 -6.69 -26.33 -3.00
CA ASP A 198 -5.84 -27.40 -2.49
C ASP A 198 -6.52 -28.15 -1.32
N PRO A 199 -6.78 -29.47 -1.45
CA PRO A 199 -7.35 -30.26 -0.35
C PRO A 199 -6.48 -30.27 0.91
N ALA A 200 -5.16 -30.08 0.77
CA ALA A 200 -4.20 -29.98 1.85
C ALA A 200 -4.04 -28.55 2.42
N ALA A 201 -4.78 -27.57 1.89
CA ALA A 201 -4.76 -26.19 2.38
C ALA A 201 -5.06 -26.10 3.88
N ALA A 202 -4.54 -25.06 4.55
CA ALA A 202 -4.81 -24.83 5.97
C ALA A 202 -6.33 -24.71 6.27
N PRO A 203 -6.79 -25.11 7.47
CA PRO A 203 -8.21 -25.07 7.82
C PRO A 203 -8.88 -23.70 7.61
N THR A 204 -8.17 -22.61 7.84
CA THR A 204 -8.64 -21.23 7.60
C THR A 204 -8.93 -20.95 6.13
N LEU A 205 -8.10 -21.44 5.21
CA LEU A 205 -8.30 -21.24 3.78
C LEU A 205 -9.45 -22.09 3.25
N ARG A 206 -9.56 -23.34 3.71
CA ARG A 206 -10.71 -24.20 3.39
C ARG A 206 -12.02 -23.60 3.89
N GLU A 207 -12.01 -23.01 5.08
CA GLU A 207 -13.18 -22.31 5.61
C GLU A 207 -13.53 -21.07 4.79
N LEU A 208 -12.54 -20.24 4.40
CA LEU A 208 -12.77 -19.12 3.48
C LEU A 208 -13.40 -19.60 2.16
N ARG A 209 -12.91 -20.72 1.61
CA ARG A 209 -13.45 -21.31 0.38
C ARG A 209 -14.91 -21.74 0.56
N ARG A 210 -15.22 -22.44 1.67
CA ARG A 210 -16.57 -22.89 2.02
C ARG A 210 -17.53 -21.72 2.21
N GLN A 211 -17.16 -20.72 3.01
CA GLN A 211 -17.96 -19.53 3.24
C GLN A 211 -18.23 -18.75 1.94
N GLY A 212 -17.25 -18.71 1.03
CA GLY A 212 -17.47 -18.11 -0.29
C GLY A 212 -18.50 -18.86 -1.14
N ILE A 213 -18.53 -20.19 -1.08
CA ILE A 213 -19.57 -21.00 -1.74
C ILE A 213 -20.95 -20.67 -1.15
N ASP A 214 -21.05 -20.69 0.18
CA ASP A 214 -22.31 -20.39 0.88
C ASP A 214 -22.83 -18.98 0.56
N ALA A 215 -21.92 -18.03 0.36
CA ALA A 215 -22.23 -16.66 -0.03
C ALA A 215 -22.48 -16.47 -1.54
N GLY A 216 -22.44 -17.54 -2.35
CA GLY A 216 -22.63 -17.48 -3.80
C GLY A 216 -21.53 -16.73 -4.55
N LEU A 217 -20.32 -16.64 -3.98
CA LEU A 217 -19.20 -15.95 -4.60
C LEU A 217 -18.47 -16.86 -5.57
N GLU A 218 -18.24 -16.32 -6.78
CA GLU A 218 -17.42 -16.99 -7.77
C GLU A 218 -16.03 -17.32 -7.19
N PRO A 219 -15.55 -18.56 -7.34
CA PRO A 219 -14.25 -18.93 -6.81
C PRO A 219 -13.15 -18.01 -7.35
N ALA A 220 -13.32 -17.48 -8.57
CA ALA A 220 -12.32 -16.65 -9.24
C ALA A 220 -12.20 -15.27 -8.59
N LEU A 221 -13.27 -14.80 -7.96
CA LEU A 221 -13.29 -13.56 -7.19
C LEU A 221 -12.50 -13.72 -5.89
N LEU A 222 -12.64 -14.85 -5.19
CA LEU A 222 -11.83 -15.15 -4.01
C LEU A 222 -10.34 -15.24 -4.35
N ALA A 223 -9.98 -16.03 -5.36
CA ALA A 223 -8.58 -16.17 -5.80
C ALA A 223 -7.98 -14.82 -6.22
N ALA A 224 -8.73 -14.01 -6.99
CA ALA A 224 -8.31 -12.66 -7.35
C ALA A 224 -8.07 -11.78 -6.13
N ASN A 225 -8.83 -11.95 -5.06
CA ASN A 225 -8.67 -11.15 -3.85
C ASN A 225 -7.61 -11.66 -2.88
N LEU A 226 -7.23 -12.93 -2.93
CA LEU A 226 -5.97 -13.39 -2.33
C LEU A 226 -4.78 -12.72 -3.03
N ALA A 227 -4.78 -12.64 -4.37
CA ALA A 227 -3.78 -11.87 -5.11
C ALA A 227 -3.87 -10.37 -4.80
N GLY A 228 -5.08 -9.85 -4.61
CA GLY A 228 -5.34 -8.48 -4.19
C GLY A 228 -4.75 -8.14 -2.83
N LEU A 229 -4.69 -9.08 -1.88
CA LEU A 229 -4.00 -8.88 -0.60
C LEU A 229 -2.49 -8.70 -0.80
N LEU A 230 -1.88 -9.46 -1.72
CA LEU A 230 -0.47 -9.36 -2.08
C LEU A 230 -0.17 -8.02 -2.75
N PHE A 231 -0.97 -7.63 -3.73
CA PHE A 231 -0.84 -6.37 -4.46
C PHE A 231 -0.92 -5.16 -3.51
N GLN A 232 -1.91 -5.15 -2.61
CA GLN A 232 -2.16 -4.02 -1.71
C GLN A 232 -1.12 -3.85 -0.61
N SER A 233 -0.32 -4.89 -0.31
CA SER A 233 0.77 -4.76 0.67
C SER A 233 2.00 -4.05 0.11
N CYS A 234 2.17 -3.99 -1.22
CA CYS A 234 3.40 -3.55 -1.86
C CYS A 234 3.79 -2.10 -1.51
N ASP A 235 3.18 -1.09 -2.14
CA ASP A 235 3.62 0.30 -1.97
C ASP A 235 3.46 0.81 -0.54
N ALA A 236 2.34 0.46 0.11
CA ALA A 236 2.08 0.85 1.50
C ALA A 236 3.08 0.20 2.48
N GLY A 237 3.39 -1.08 2.28
CA GLY A 237 4.35 -1.80 3.12
C GLY A 237 5.79 -1.37 2.86
N ALA A 238 6.15 -1.12 1.60
CA ALA A 238 7.48 -0.64 1.21
C ALA A 238 7.75 0.74 1.81
N GLY A 239 6.76 1.64 1.75
CA GLY A 239 6.84 2.94 2.42
C GLY A 239 6.94 2.80 3.94
N LEU A 240 6.15 1.91 4.55
CA LEU A 240 6.16 1.75 6.01
C LEU A 240 7.52 1.25 6.50
N LEU A 241 8.02 0.19 5.86
CA LEU A 241 9.31 -0.40 6.16
C LEU A 241 10.45 0.59 5.91
N GLY A 242 10.41 1.30 4.78
CA GLY A 242 11.43 2.28 4.42
C GLY A 242 11.47 3.47 5.38
N ASN A 243 10.32 4.06 5.72
CA ASN A 243 10.24 5.17 6.68
C ASN A 243 10.66 4.72 8.08
N ALA A 244 10.31 3.49 8.48
CA ALA A 244 10.76 2.90 9.74
C ALA A 244 12.28 2.68 9.76
N LEU A 245 12.88 2.25 8.64
CA LEU A 245 14.34 2.13 8.51
C LEU A 245 15.04 3.48 8.64
N LEU A 246 14.50 4.52 7.99
CA LEU A 246 15.01 5.89 8.13
C LEU A 246 14.91 6.40 9.58
N ARG A 247 13.77 6.16 10.22
CA ARG A 247 13.56 6.51 11.63
C ARG A 247 14.54 5.76 12.54
N ALA A 248 14.72 4.46 12.34
CA ALA A 248 15.71 3.66 13.06
C ALA A 248 17.12 4.24 12.93
N GLY A 249 17.54 4.60 11.72
CA GLY A 249 18.82 5.26 11.46
C GLY A 249 19.01 6.58 12.20
N ARG A 250 17.98 7.44 12.20
CA ARG A 250 17.99 8.74 12.90
C ARG A 250 18.07 8.59 14.43
N HIS A 251 17.54 7.51 14.99
CA HIS A 251 17.59 7.21 16.43
C HIS A 251 18.77 6.28 16.83
N GLY A 252 19.65 5.94 15.90
CA GLY A 252 20.81 5.09 16.19
C GLY A 252 20.45 3.64 16.54
N ALA A 253 19.30 3.14 16.10
CA ALA A 253 18.93 1.74 16.27
C ALA A 253 19.84 0.84 15.42
N ALA A 254 20.20 -0.32 15.96
CA ALA A 254 21.16 -1.26 15.37
C ALA A 254 20.65 -2.72 15.45
N ALA A 255 21.51 -3.69 15.11
CA ALA A 255 21.18 -5.12 15.03
C ALA A 255 20.55 -5.73 16.30
N GLY A 256 20.78 -5.12 17.48
CA GLY A 256 20.23 -5.56 18.77
C GLY A 256 18.76 -5.17 19.03
N LEU A 257 18.08 -4.53 18.07
CA LEU A 257 16.68 -4.12 18.23
C LEU A 257 15.77 -5.34 18.47
N THR A 258 15.04 -5.35 19.58
CA THR A 258 14.06 -6.40 19.88
C THR A 258 12.81 -6.27 19.01
N ALA A 259 12.03 -7.34 18.87
CA ALA A 259 10.76 -7.32 18.13
C ALA A 259 9.77 -6.28 18.69
N ALA A 260 9.70 -6.13 20.02
CA ALA A 260 8.84 -5.15 20.68
C ALA A 260 9.27 -3.70 20.38
N GLN A 261 10.58 -3.42 20.42
CA GLN A 261 11.12 -2.11 20.05
C GLN A 261 10.91 -1.79 18.56
N ALA A 262 11.09 -2.78 17.68
CA ALA A 262 10.82 -2.63 16.26
C ALA A 262 9.35 -2.30 16.00
N LEU A 263 8.42 -2.98 16.68
CA LEU A 263 6.99 -2.69 16.58
C LEU A 263 6.66 -1.27 17.07
N ALA A 264 7.21 -0.85 18.21
CA ALA A 264 7.01 0.49 18.73
C ALA A 264 7.56 1.58 17.77
N LEU A 265 8.68 1.30 17.11
CA LEU A 265 9.25 2.19 16.11
C LEU A 265 8.36 2.31 14.87
N VAL A 266 7.82 1.19 14.39
CA VAL A 266 6.85 1.14 13.29
C VAL A 266 5.57 1.91 13.65
N ASP A 267 5.08 1.80 14.88
CA ASP A 267 3.92 2.54 15.37
C ASP A 267 4.16 4.05 15.40
N ALA A 268 5.33 4.47 15.88
CA ALA A 268 5.72 5.87 15.87
C ALA A 268 5.87 6.38 14.42
N THR A 269 6.39 5.56 13.51
CA THR A 269 6.46 5.87 12.07
C THR A 269 5.07 6.05 11.48
N LEU A 270 4.09 5.20 11.78
CA LEU A 270 2.72 5.37 11.29
C LEU A 270 2.06 6.66 11.78
N ARG A 271 2.42 7.11 12.99
CA ARG A 271 1.88 8.35 13.57
C ARG A 271 2.49 9.60 12.93
N GLU A 272 3.79 9.57 12.63
CA GLU A 272 4.56 10.78 12.28
C GLU A 272 5.03 10.83 10.83
N ASP A 273 5.24 9.69 10.16
CA ASP A 273 5.72 9.59 8.77
C ASP A 273 5.01 8.43 8.03
N PRO A 274 3.66 8.47 7.94
CA PRO A 274 2.88 7.37 7.37
C PRO A 274 3.19 7.14 5.89
N PRO A 275 3.09 5.90 5.39
CA PRO A 275 3.47 5.59 4.01
C PRO A 275 2.44 6.04 2.98
N ILE A 276 1.17 6.16 3.34
CA ILE A 276 0.09 6.54 2.42
C ILE A 276 -0.49 7.87 2.87
N HIS A 277 -0.37 8.88 2.02
CA HIS A 277 -0.75 10.25 2.35
C HIS A 277 -2.14 10.60 1.87
N ASN A 278 -2.56 10.04 0.73
CA ASN A 278 -3.85 10.34 0.14
C ASN A 278 -4.46 9.14 -0.60
N THR A 279 -5.75 9.24 -0.86
CA THR A 279 -6.48 8.37 -1.79
C THR A 279 -7.46 9.22 -2.60
N ARG A 280 -8.15 8.64 -3.57
CA ARG A 280 -9.10 9.37 -4.43
C ARG A 280 -10.51 8.83 -4.30
N ARG A 281 -11.47 9.70 -4.58
CA ARG A 281 -12.85 9.37 -4.92
C ARG A 281 -13.21 10.02 -6.25
N PHE A 282 -14.09 9.37 -6.99
CA PHE A 282 -14.55 9.81 -8.30
C PHE A 282 -16.06 9.94 -8.24
N LEU A 283 -16.56 11.15 -8.48
CA LEU A 283 -17.99 11.44 -8.35
C LEU A 283 -18.73 10.92 -9.57
N ALA A 284 -19.60 9.94 -9.38
CA ALA A 284 -20.49 9.44 -10.42
C ALA A 284 -21.68 10.37 -10.68
N GLU A 285 -22.05 11.14 -9.66
CA GLU A 285 -23.15 12.10 -9.67
C GLU A 285 -22.68 13.32 -8.87
N ALA A 286 -23.28 14.47 -9.15
CA ALA A 286 -22.95 15.69 -8.45
C ALA A 286 -23.53 15.69 -7.03
N ILE A 287 -22.76 16.16 -6.05
CA ILE A 287 -23.09 16.11 -4.61
C ILE A 287 -22.95 17.48 -3.97
N ASP A 288 -23.69 17.71 -2.89
CA ASP A 288 -23.55 18.89 -2.04
C ASP A 288 -22.86 18.50 -0.74
N LEU A 289 -21.74 19.15 -0.44
CA LEU A 289 -20.94 18.88 0.76
C LEU A 289 -20.43 20.19 1.36
N ASP A 290 -20.72 20.43 2.64
CA ASP A 290 -20.31 21.63 3.37
C ASP A 290 -20.67 22.95 2.62
N GLY A 291 -21.86 22.98 2.00
CA GLY A 291 -22.36 24.14 1.24
C GLY A 291 -21.72 24.33 -0.13
N GLN A 292 -20.88 23.39 -0.57
CA GLN A 292 -20.23 23.40 -1.89
C GLN A 292 -20.80 22.31 -2.79
N ARG A 293 -21.12 22.68 -4.03
CA ARG A 293 -21.53 21.74 -5.08
C ARG A 293 -20.30 21.16 -5.76
N LEU A 294 -20.16 19.84 -5.72
CA LEU A 294 -19.12 19.10 -6.42
C LEU A 294 -19.76 18.39 -7.62
N GLU A 295 -19.30 18.71 -8.82
CA GLU A 295 -19.92 18.23 -10.06
C GLU A 295 -19.66 16.75 -10.35
N ALA A 296 -20.54 16.14 -11.14
CA ALA A 296 -20.37 14.78 -11.64
C ALA A 296 -19.10 14.70 -12.51
N GLY A 297 -18.37 13.59 -12.41
CA GLY A 297 -17.07 13.42 -13.06
C GLY A 297 -15.90 14.05 -12.30
N ALA A 298 -16.14 14.86 -11.26
CA ALA A 298 -15.06 15.43 -10.47
C ALA A 298 -14.27 14.34 -9.73
N THR A 299 -12.96 14.56 -9.62
CA THR A 299 -12.08 13.74 -8.79
C THR A 299 -11.78 14.48 -7.49
N VAL A 300 -11.96 13.79 -6.37
CA VAL A 300 -11.68 14.31 -5.03
C VAL A 300 -10.49 13.59 -4.43
N LEU A 301 -9.44 14.33 -4.11
CA LEU A 301 -8.27 13.86 -3.37
C LEU A 301 -8.57 13.91 -1.87
N LEU A 302 -8.57 12.75 -1.21
CA LEU A 302 -8.71 12.63 0.23
C LEU A 302 -7.32 12.61 0.86
N VAL A 303 -6.90 13.69 1.51
CA VAL A 303 -5.58 13.83 2.13
C VAL A 303 -5.59 13.24 3.54
N LEU A 304 -5.44 11.91 3.62
CA LEU A 304 -5.47 11.14 4.85
C LEU A 304 -4.40 11.56 5.87
N ALA A 305 -3.21 11.96 5.40
CA ALA A 305 -2.16 12.47 6.28
C ALA A 305 -2.57 13.78 6.96
N ALA A 306 -3.35 14.65 6.30
CA ALA A 306 -3.89 15.86 6.91
C ALA A 306 -4.94 15.55 7.99
N ALA A 307 -5.83 14.58 7.72
CA ALA A 307 -6.76 14.09 8.73
C ALA A 307 -6.04 13.47 9.94
N ALA A 308 -4.92 12.76 9.70
CA ALA A 308 -4.08 12.22 10.77
C ALA A 308 -3.44 13.33 11.62
N MET A 309 -3.05 14.47 11.04
CA MET A 309 -2.56 15.61 11.83
C MET A 309 -3.65 16.20 12.73
N ALA A 310 -4.90 16.23 12.27
CA ALA A 310 -6.03 16.73 13.06
C ALA A 310 -6.51 15.72 14.12
N GLN A 311 -6.36 14.41 13.86
CA GLN A 311 -6.81 13.32 14.73
C GLN A 311 -5.76 12.18 14.72
N PRO A 312 -4.67 12.33 15.49
CA PRO A 312 -3.51 11.43 15.43
C PRO A 312 -3.82 9.97 15.81
N ASP A 313 -4.85 9.74 16.63
CA ASP A 313 -5.21 8.41 17.11
C ASP A 313 -6.21 7.67 16.21
N ALA A 314 -6.73 8.31 15.16
CA ALA A 314 -7.80 7.76 14.32
C ALA A 314 -7.30 6.92 13.12
N HIS A 315 -5.98 6.70 12.99
CA HIS A 315 -5.37 5.81 11.99
C HIS A 315 -5.83 6.03 10.54
N TRP A 316 -6.07 7.28 10.14
CA TRP A 316 -6.62 7.68 8.83
C TRP A 316 -5.92 7.07 7.62
N THR A 317 -4.61 6.80 7.73
CA THR A 317 -3.75 6.28 6.68
C THR A 317 -4.04 4.81 6.34
N PHE A 318 -4.84 4.13 7.17
CA PHE A 318 -5.43 2.82 6.88
C PHE A 318 -6.83 2.90 6.26
N GLY A 319 -7.34 4.10 5.97
CA GLY A 319 -8.71 4.32 5.50
C GLY A 319 -9.76 4.13 6.60
N ALA A 320 -11.04 4.31 6.24
CA ALA A 320 -12.16 4.20 7.17
C ALA A 320 -13.36 3.49 6.54
N LEU A 321 -14.32 3.10 7.39
CA LEU A 321 -15.62 2.54 7.00
C LEU A 321 -15.48 1.29 6.09
N GLY A 322 -16.32 1.20 5.05
CA GLY A 322 -16.32 0.11 4.07
C GLY A 322 -14.96 -0.11 3.40
N HIS A 323 -14.02 0.84 3.46
CA HIS A 323 -12.68 0.74 2.88
C HIS A 323 -11.54 0.78 3.91
N ALA A 324 -11.84 0.65 5.21
CA ALA A 324 -10.81 0.45 6.24
C ALA A 324 -9.96 -0.79 5.96
N CYS A 325 -8.64 -0.67 6.09
CA CYS A 325 -7.70 -1.75 5.82
C CYS A 325 -7.85 -2.90 6.83
N PRO A 326 -8.17 -4.13 6.39
CA PRO A 326 -8.24 -5.27 7.31
C PRO A 326 -6.85 -5.76 7.74
N GLY A 327 -5.79 -5.35 7.03
CA GLY A 327 -4.40 -5.77 7.26
C GLY A 327 -3.60 -4.84 8.17
N ARG A 328 -4.22 -3.94 8.95
CA ARG A 328 -3.48 -2.93 9.74
C ARG A 328 -2.45 -3.55 10.68
N ASP A 329 -2.87 -4.46 11.55
CA ASP A 329 -1.96 -5.08 12.52
C ASP A 329 -0.95 -6.01 11.85
N LEU A 330 -1.33 -6.56 10.70
CA LEU A 330 -0.46 -7.40 9.89
C LEU A 330 0.68 -6.59 9.26
N ALA A 331 0.37 -5.46 8.65
CA ALA A 331 1.35 -4.56 8.05
C ALA A 331 2.39 -4.08 9.09
N ARG A 332 1.93 -3.78 10.32
CA ARG A 332 2.80 -3.40 11.45
C ARG A 332 3.78 -4.52 11.80
N ARG A 333 3.30 -5.74 11.99
CA ARG A 333 4.14 -6.91 12.31
C ARG A 333 5.12 -7.25 11.19
N HIS A 334 4.67 -7.25 9.95
CA HIS A 334 5.53 -7.51 8.79
C HIS A 334 6.64 -6.47 8.66
N ALA A 335 6.33 -5.18 8.79
CA ALA A 335 7.32 -4.12 8.75
C ALA A 335 8.33 -4.24 9.91
N ALA A 336 7.87 -4.57 11.12
CA ALA A 336 8.75 -4.77 12.28
C ALA A 336 9.72 -5.96 12.07
N GLY A 337 9.22 -7.10 11.59
CA GLY A 337 10.04 -8.27 11.29
C GLY A 337 11.07 -8.01 10.19
N ALA A 338 10.66 -7.34 9.12
CA ALA A 338 11.55 -6.96 8.02
C ALA A 338 12.61 -5.92 8.46
N LEU A 339 12.24 -4.99 9.33
CA LEU A 339 13.18 -4.01 9.90
C LEU A 339 14.26 -4.70 10.74
N VAL A 340 13.86 -5.63 11.61
CA VAL A 340 14.82 -6.41 12.41
C VAL A 340 15.77 -7.20 11.50
N HIS A 341 15.25 -7.80 10.42
CA HIS A 341 16.08 -8.49 9.42
C HIS A 341 17.11 -7.57 8.77
N LEU A 342 16.69 -6.40 8.29
CA LEU A 342 17.58 -5.40 7.68
C LEU A 342 18.70 -4.96 8.64
N LEU A 343 18.36 -4.64 9.88
CA LEU A 343 19.34 -4.20 10.88
C LEU A 343 20.34 -5.30 11.25
N ARG A 344 19.87 -6.56 11.35
CA ARG A 344 20.74 -7.73 11.61
C ARG A 344 21.65 -8.06 10.44
N ALA A 345 21.21 -7.76 9.22
CA ALA A 345 22.02 -7.89 8.01
C ALA A 345 23.07 -6.77 7.85
N GLY A 346 23.23 -5.89 8.85
CA GLY A 346 24.26 -4.84 8.85
C GLY A 346 23.91 -3.62 8.01
N VAL A 347 22.64 -3.40 7.68
CA VAL A 347 22.20 -2.18 6.99
C VAL A 347 22.49 -0.95 7.87
N ASP A 348 23.28 -0.02 7.34
CA ASP A 348 23.57 1.26 7.99
C ASP A 348 22.43 2.26 7.77
N GLY A 349 21.42 2.20 8.64
CA GLY A 349 20.27 3.12 8.59
C GLY A 349 20.66 4.60 8.70
N ARG A 350 21.78 4.93 9.36
CA ARG A 350 22.24 6.33 9.50
C ARG A 350 22.77 6.84 8.16
N ALA A 351 23.57 6.05 7.46
CA ALA A 351 24.05 6.38 6.12
C ALA A 351 22.87 6.54 5.13
N LEU A 352 21.89 5.64 5.18
CA LEU A 352 20.68 5.75 4.36
C LEU A 352 19.86 7.00 4.69
N ALA A 353 19.74 7.36 5.97
CA ALA A 353 19.04 8.57 6.37
C ALA A 353 19.74 9.86 5.94
N ALA A 354 21.06 9.84 5.82
CA ALA A 354 21.83 10.97 5.28
C ALA A 354 21.71 11.10 3.75
N ARG A 355 21.48 9.99 3.04
CA ARG A 355 21.35 9.95 1.57
C ARG A 355 20.13 9.14 1.14
N SER A 356 18.97 9.81 1.13
CA SER A 356 17.71 9.26 0.63
C SER A 356 16.91 10.32 -0.11
N ARG A 357 16.04 9.86 -1.00
CA ARG A 357 14.96 10.65 -1.59
C ARG A 357 13.67 9.84 -1.53
N TYR A 358 12.54 10.45 -1.87
CA TYR A 358 11.28 9.71 -2.03
C TYR A 358 11.00 9.43 -3.50
N ARG A 359 10.48 8.22 -3.80
CA ARG A 359 9.98 7.88 -5.13
C ARG A 359 8.88 8.90 -5.52
N PRO A 360 8.82 9.39 -6.77
CA PRO A 360 7.85 10.38 -7.23
C PRO A 360 6.46 9.75 -7.44
N LEU A 361 5.87 9.23 -6.37
CA LEU A 361 4.54 8.61 -6.37
C LEU A 361 3.50 9.60 -5.85
N PRO A 362 2.28 9.62 -6.42
CA PRO A 362 1.29 10.65 -6.11
C PRO A 362 0.59 10.46 -4.75
N ASN A 363 0.69 9.28 -4.14
CA ASN A 363 -0.05 8.92 -2.93
C ASN A 363 0.79 8.20 -1.86
N ALA A 364 1.90 7.58 -2.24
CA ALA A 364 2.74 6.79 -1.37
C ALA A 364 4.11 7.45 -1.17
N ARG A 365 4.55 7.50 0.09
CA ARG A 365 5.83 8.04 0.51
C ARG A 365 6.79 6.89 0.76
N ILE A 366 7.56 6.52 -0.27
CA ILE A 366 8.48 5.38 -0.25
C ILE A 366 9.90 5.91 -0.46
N PRO A 367 10.82 5.73 0.51
CA PRO A 367 12.20 6.16 0.31
C PRO A 367 12.88 5.30 -0.76
N GLN A 368 13.81 5.92 -1.45
CA GLN A 368 14.70 5.33 -2.45
C GLN A 368 16.13 5.65 -2.04
N PHE A 369 16.98 4.64 -2.06
CA PHE A 369 18.39 4.76 -1.69
C PHE A 369 19.32 4.62 -2.89
N ASP A 370 18.92 3.82 -3.87
CA ASP A 370 19.67 3.65 -5.12
C ASP A 370 19.22 4.69 -6.14
N PHE A 371 20.04 5.72 -6.28
CA PHE A 371 19.87 6.76 -7.28
C PHE A 371 21.21 7.39 -7.63
N THR A 372 21.34 7.75 -8.90
CA THR A 372 22.38 8.68 -9.36
C THR A 372 22.06 10.07 -8.80
N GLU A 373 23.07 10.80 -8.36
CA GLU A 373 22.90 12.23 -8.08
C GLU A 373 22.69 12.97 -9.40
N GLU A 374 21.42 13.12 -9.78
CA GLU A 374 20.76 14.33 -10.33
C GLU A 374 19.33 13.97 -10.78
N PRO A 375 18.34 14.89 -10.64
CA PRO A 375 18.47 16.32 -10.92
C PRO A 375 18.36 17.20 -9.68
N THR A 376 19.17 18.27 -9.67
CA THR A 376 18.90 19.49 -8.92
C THR A 376 18.35 20.52 -9.91
N PRO A 377 17.55 21.47 -9.44
CA PRO A 377 16.09 21.45 -9.31
C PRO A 377 15.31 21.39 -10.64
#